data_AF-A0A7K7PAM0-F1
#
_entry.id   AF-A0A7K7PAM0-F1
#
_cell.length_a   1.000
_cell.length_b   1.000
_cell.length_c   1.000
_cell.angle_alpha   90.00
_cell.angle_beta   90.00
_cell.angle_gamma   90.00
#
_symmetry.space_group_name_H-M   'P 1'
#
loop_
_entity.id
_entity.type
_entity.pdbx_description
1 polymer ?
#
loop_
_entity_poly.entity_id
_entity_poly.type
_entity_poly.pdbx_seq_one_letter_code
_entity_poly.pdbx_strand_id
1 'polypeptide(L)'
;DAKDGRIYNEQNFFQRAAKAGTVEKWKKWHSMPLLGIPNCVGFGLHADSYRFLVFSDLGRSLQSVLSDGLHLLREKAAFQIAIRVLDCLEYIHENEYVHGDITAENIYLNPADLTQVTLAGYGFAFRYCPGGKHVAWREGSRTPHEGTVEFISVDSHKGTGPSRRSDLESLGYCLLKWLCGILPWSDELDKIKAVVEQKERYRNDVRCLLQLCFKQRSIPDALKSYLEQVMALEYEEKPDYVALRQLFGKPLEKMKASAYDSVDVRVVP
;
A
#
# COMPACT_ATOMS: atom_id res chain seq x y z
N ASP A 1 5.65 -21.31 17.09
CA ASP A 1 6.07 -20.42 18.19
C ASP A 1 5.26 -19.14 18.23
N ALA A 2 4.82 -18.72 19.42
CA ALA A 2 4.05 -17.49 19.62
C ALA A 2 4.82 -16.19 19.29
N LYS A 3 6.08 -16.29 18.83
CA LYS A 3 6.99 -15.18 18.51
C LYS A 3 7.24 -14.98 17.01
N ASP A 4 6.73 -15.86 16.15
CA ASP A 4 6.96 -15.82 14.69
C ASP A 4 5.68 -15.64 13.85
N GLY A 5 4.61 -15.12 14.46
CA GLY A 5 3.32 -14.91 13.79
C GLY A 5 3.13 -13.48 13.26
N ARG A 6 2.36 -13.33 12.18
CA ARG A 6 1.99 -12.02 11.60
C ARG A 6 1.40 -11.05 12.63
N ILE A 7 0.53 -11.54 13.51
CA ILE A 7 -0.07 -10.72 14.59
C ILE A 7 0.99 -10.22 15.59
N TYR A 8 2.03 -11.02 15.88
CA TYR A 8 3.13 -10.56 16.74
C TYR A 8 3.91 -9.43 16.07
N ASN A 9 4.16 -9.55 14.76
CA ASN A 9 4.82 -8.51 13.99
C ASN A 9 4.00 -7.21 13.96
N GLU A 10 2.69 -7.33 13.75
CA GLU A 10 1.76 -6.20 13.77
C GLU A 10 1.71 -5.51 15.16
N GLN A 11 1.63 -6.28 16.26
CA GLN A 11 1.73 -5.72 17.61
C GLN A 11 3.03 -4.92 17.81
N ASN A 12 4.17 -5.44 17.34
CA ASN A 12 5.45 -4.75 17.44
C ASN A 12 5.48 -3.45 16.62
N PHE A 13 4.86 -3.43 15.44
CA PHE A 13 4.72 -2.22 14.63
C PHE A 13 3.96 -1.13 15.42
N PHE A 14 2.78 -1.43 15.97
CA PHE A 14 2.00 -0.45 16.74
C PHE A 14 2.74 0.05 17.97
N GLN A 15 3.48 -0.82 18.65
CA GLN A 15 4.29 -0.44 19.81
C GLN A 15 5.49 0.44 19.47
N ARG A 16 6.00 0.41 18.24
CA ARG A 16 7.24 1.12 17.86
C ARG A 16 6.98 2.35 17.01
N ALA A 17 6.15 2.22 15.98
CA ALA A 17 5.97 3.22 14.94
C ALA A 17 4.56 3.85 14.93
N ALA A 18 3.55 3.25 15.54
CA ALA A 18 2.16 3.77 15.48
C ALA A 18 1.51 3.97 16.87
N LYS A 19 2.30 4.48 17.84
CA LYS A 19 1.73 4.96 19.11
C LYS A 19 0.86 6.20 18.85
N ALA A 20 -0.30 6.29 19.49
CA ALA A 20 -1.23 7.41 19.33
C ALA A 20 -0.55 8.79 19.44
N GLY A 21 0.29 8.98 20.46
CA GLY A 21 1.03 10.25 20.63
C GLY A 21 2.06 10.55 19.53
N THR A 22 2.64 9.54 18.88
CA THR A 22 3.56 9.71 17.76
C THR A 22 2.80 10.09 16.49
N VAL A 23 1.71 9.37 16.19
CA VAL A 23 0.83 9.65 15.05
C VAL A 23 0.25 11.06 15.15
N GLU A 24 -0.28 11.45 16.31
CA GLU A 24 -0.85 12.79 16.52
C GLU A 24 0.17 13.92 16.41
N LYS A 25 1.42 13.70 16.81
CA LYS A 25 2.51 14.66 16.56
C LYS A 25 2.76 14.84 15.07
N TRP A 26 2.80 13.75 14.31
CA TRP A 26 2.98 13.81 12.87
C TRP A 26 1.84 14.56 12.18
N LYS A 27 0.59 14.23 12.52
CA LYS A 27 -0.60 14.92 11.99
C LYS A 27 -0.52 16.42 12.19
N LYS A 28 -0.09 16.88 13.38
CA LYS A 28 0.07 18.31 13.70
C LYS A 28 1.21 18.96 12.93
N TRP A 29 2.39 18.34 12.90
CA TRP A 29 3.58 18.94 12.25
C TRP A 29 3.46 19.03 10.75
N HIS A 30 2.75 18.10 10.12
CA HIS A 30 2.60 18.07 8.66
C HIS A 30 1.23 18.53 8.18
N SER A 31 0.38 19.04 9.07
CA SER A 31 -1.00 19.46 8.75
C SER A 31 -1.82 18.37 8.05
N MET A 32 -1.70 17.13 8.53
CA MET A 32 -2.40 15.94 7.99
C MET A 32 -3.43 15.39 8.98
N PRO A 33 -4.58 16.07 9.23
CA PRO A 33 -5.55 15.60 10.23
C PRO A 33 -6.17 14.25 9.89
N LEU A 34 -6.22 13.89 8.61
CA LEU A 34 -6.81 12.66 8.08
C LEU A 34 -5.78 11.56 7.79
N LEU A 35 -4.60 11.59 8.41
CA LEU A 35 -3.61 10.52 8.25
C LEU A 35 -4.21 9.17 8.68
N GLY A 36 -4.27 8.24 7.74
CA GLY A 36 -4.93 6.94 7.84
C GLY A 36 -4.15 5.85 8.56
N ILE A 37 -3.40 6.19 9.63
CA ILE A 37 -2.78 5.20 10.50
C ILE A 37 -3.77 4.82 11.60
N PRO A 38 -4.20 3.54 11.71
CA PRO A 38 -5.23 3.14 12.65
C PRO A 38 -4.76 3.30 14.10
N ASN A 39 -5.70 3.71 14.96
CA ASN A 39 -5.44 3.80 16.39
C ASN A 39 -5.68 2.44 17.06
N CYS A 40 -4.60 1.73 17.39
CA CYS A 40 -4.65 0.51 18.19
C CYS A 40 -4.97 0.88 19.65
N VAL A 41 -6.20 0.64 20.09
CA VAL A 41 -6.69 0.99 21.43
C VAL A 41 -6.33 -0.06 22.48
N GLY A 42 -5.97 -1.28 22.05
CA GLY A 42 -5.53 -2.35 22.93
C GLY A 42 -4.92 -3.51 22.16
N PHE A 43 -4.02 -4.24 22.80
CA PHE A 43 -3.46 -5.48 22.28
C PHE A 43 -3.06 -6.36 23.46
N GLY A 44 -2.95 -7.67 23.23
CA GLY A 44 -2.55 -8.56 24.31
C GLY A 44 -2.52 -10.03 23.92
N LEU A 45 -2.49 -10.85 24.95
CA LEU A 45 -2.64 -12.30 24.90
C LEU A 45 -3.94 -12.69 25.60
N HIS A 46 -4.65 -13.66 25.04
CA HIS A 46 -5.82 -14.30 25.63
C HIS A 46 -5.57 -15.80 25.76
N ALA A 47 -5.84 -16.35 26.95
CA ALA A 47 -5.63 -17.77 27.29
C ALA A 47 -4.22 -18.30 26.96
N ASP A 48 -3.19 -17.43 27.03
CA ASP A 48 -1.78 -17.72 26.72
C ASP A 48 -1.49 -18.26 25.31
N SER A 49 -2.49 -18.37 24.44
CA SER A 49 -2.39 -18.95 23.10
C SER A 49 -2.86 -18.04 21.97
N TYR A 50 -3.67 -17.03 22.25
CA TYR A 50 -4.24 -16.14 21.24
C TYR A 50 -3.69 -14.72 21.40
N ARG A 51 -3.20 -14.14 20.30
CA ARG A 51 -2.87 -12.71 20.24
C ARG A 51 -4.04 -11.94 19.67
N PHE A 52 -4.29 -10.76 20.20
CA PHE A 52 -5.33 -9.87 19.69
C PHE A 52 -4.81 -8.43 19.55
N LEU A 53 -5.43 -7.69 18.63
CA LEU A 53 -5.39 -6.23 18.54
C LEU A 53 -6.82 -5.72 18.52
N VAL A 54 -7.04 -4.55 19.09
CA VAL A 54 -8.32 -3.86 19.14
C VAL A 54 -8.13 -2.51 18.48
N PHE A 55 -8.96 -2.24 17.48
CA PHE A 55 -9.01 -0.96 16.78
C PHE A 55 -10.38 -0.33 16.99
N SER A 56 -10.47 0.98 16.75
CA SER A 56 -11.77 1.57 16.44
C SER A 56 -12.33 0.95 15.16
N ASP A 57 -13.64 1.00 14.97
CA ASP A 57 -14.26 0.50 13.74
C ASP A 57 -13.59 1.14 12.51
N LEU A 58 -13.00 0.29 11.67
CA LEU A 58 -12.30 0.70 10.46
C LEU A 58 -13.27 0.90 9.30
N GLY A 59 -14.51 0.39 9.41
CA GLY A 59 -15.49 0.36 8.34
C GLY A 59 -15.27 -0.83 7.39
N ARG A 60 -15.43 -0.59 6.09
CA ARG A 60 -15.39 -1.63 5.06
C ARG A 60 -14.06 -1.63 4.33
N SER A 61 -13.50 -2.81 4.05
CA SER A 61 -12.32 -2.90 3.19
C SER A 61 -12.64 -2.42 1.77
N LEU A 62 -11.68 -1.80 1.09
CA LEU A 62 -11.79 -1.38 -0.29
C LEU A 62 -12.10 -2.57 -1.20
N GLN A 63 -11.56 -3.76 -0.88
CA GLN A 63 -11.88 -4.99 -1.60
C GLN A 63 -13.38 -5.30 -1.53
N SER A 64 -14.01 -5.17 -0.36
CA SER A 64 -15.46 -5.37 -0.23
C SER A 64 -16.26 -4.34 -1.04
N VAL A 65 -15.82 -3.08 -1.05
CA VAL A 65 -16.45 -2.01 -1.84
C VAL A 65 -16.30 -2.25 -3.34
N LEU A 66 -15.15 -2.74 -3.78
CA LEU A 66 -14.91 -3.14 -5.17
C LEU A 66 -15.82 -4.30 -5.59
N SER A 67 -16.03 -5.27 -4.69
CA SER A 67 -16.89 -6.44 -4.92
C SER A 67 -18.38 -6.13 -5.02
N ASP A 68 -18.84 -5.00 -4.50
CA ASP A 68 -20.23 -4.54 -4.70
C ASP A 68 -20.47 -4.02 -6.14
N GLY A 69 -19.40 -3.69 -6.86
CA GLY A 69 -19.45 -3.08 -8.18
C GLY A 69 -18.83 -3.95 -9.28
N LEU A 70 -18.20 -3.30 -10.24
CA LEU A 70 -17.51 -3.95 -11.36
C LEU A 70 -16.04 -4.30 -11.03
N HIS A 71 -15.67 -4.33 -9.75
CA HIS A 71 -14.28 -4.45 -9.30
C HIS A 71 -13.33 -3.36 -9.82
N LEU A 72 -13.88 -2.20 -10.22
CA LEU A 72 -13.12 -1.07 -10.76
C LEU A 72 -13.42 0.23 -10.01
N LEU A 73 -12.40 1.09 -9.89
CA LEU A 73 -12.51 2.47 -9.46
C LEU A 73 -12.49 3.42 -10.67
N ARG A 74 -13.21 4.53 -10.53
CA ARG A 74 -13.00 5.71 -11.37
C ARG A 74 -11.67 6.37 -10.99
N GLU A 75 -11.04 7.05 -11.94
CA GLU A 75 -9.77 7.76 -11.73
C GLU A 75 -9.79 8.66 -10.50
N LYS A 76 -10.86 9.46 -10.32
CA LYS A 76 -11.02 10.33 -9.15
C LYS A 76 -10.88 9.55 -7.83
N ALA A 77 -11.62 8.45 -7.66
CA ALA A 77 -11.55 7.64 -6.45
C ALA A 77 -10.18 6.98 -6.25
N ALA A 78 -9.60 6.42 -7.32
CA ALA A 78 -8.28 5.80 -7.27
C ALA A 78 -7.20 6.80 -6.84
N PHE A 79 -7.22 8.02 -7.38
CA PHE A 79 -6.25 9.08 -7.07
C PHE A 79 -6.43 9.64 -5.65
N GLN A 80 -7.68 9.80 -5.19
CA GLN A 80 -7.99 10.18 -3.82
C GLN A 80 -7.47 9.15 -2.79
N ILE A 81 -7.57 7.85 -3.10
CA ILE A 81 -7.04 6.78 -2.26
C ILE A 81 -5.50 6.75 -2.35
N ALA A 82 -4.93 6.84 -3.56
CA ALA A 82 -3.49 6.80 -3.79
C ALA A 82 -2.73 7.83 -2.94
N ILE A 83 -3.21 9.09 -2.92
CA ILE A 83 -2.57 10.15 -2.13
C ILE A 83 -2.62 9.85 -0.63
N ARG A 84 -3.75 9.40 -0.10
CA ARG A 84 -3.89 9.06 1.33
C ARG A 84 -3.03 7.85 1.72
N VAL A 85 -2.89 6.87 0.82
CA VAL A 85 -1.97 5.74 1.02
C VAL A 85 -0.52 6.24 0.98
N LEU A 86 -0.15 7.14 0.06
CA LEU A 86 1.19 7.75 0.01
C LEU A 86 1.53 8.51 1.31
N ASP A 87 0.57 9.19 1.93
CA ASP A 87 0.78 9.83 3.23
C ASP A 87 1.04 8.82 4.35
N CYS A 88 0.30 7.70 4.35
CA CYS A 88 0.52 6.61 5.30
C CYS A 88 1.89 5.96 5.08
N LEU A 89 2.28 5.74 3.82
CA LEU A 89 3.58 5.19 3.44
C LEU A 89 4.72 6.12 3.86
N GLU A 90 4.64 7.42 3.55
CA GLU A 90 5.65 8.38 4.00
C GLU A 90 5.79 8.37 5.54
N TYR A 91 4.66 8.37 6.27
CA TYR A 91 4.70 8.26 7.73
C TYR A 91 5.44 7.01 8.20
N ILE A 92 5.08 5.81 7.74
CA ILE A 92 5.71 4.58 8.23
C ILE A 92 7.17 4.48 7.79
N HIS A 93 7.48 4.95 6.58
CA HIS A 93 8.84 4.93 6.04
C HIS A 93 9.77 5.85 6.83
N GLU A 94 9.33 7.07 7.19
CA GLU A 94 10.09 7.97 8.07
C GLU A 94 10.18 7.46 9.51
N ASN A 95 9.34 6.48 9.89
CA ASN A 95 9.42 5.75 11.16
C ASN A 95 10.07 4.37 11.01
N GLU A 96 10.91 4.17 9.99
CA GLU A 96 11.76 3.00 9.74
C GLU A 96 11.05 1.72 9.29
N TYR A 97 9.75 1.77 8.98
CA TYR A 97 8.94 0.62 8.60
C TYR A 97 8.40 0.73 7.18
N VAL A 98 8.36 -0.41 6.47
CA VAL A 98 7.51 -0.62 5.29
C VAL A 98 6.29 -1.46 5.70
N HIS A 99 5.20 -1.37 4.95
CA HIS A 99 4.00 -2.17 5.16
C HIS A 99 4.17 -3.60 4.64
N GLY A 100 4.73 -3.78 3.44
CA GLY A 100 5.03 -5.07 2.83
C GLY A 100 3.85 -5.83 2.22
N ASP A 101 2.63 -5.29 2.24
CA ASP A 101 1.43 -5.95 1.70
C ASP A 101 0.31 -4.95 1.38
N ILE A 102 0.60 -3.99 0.51
CA ILE A 102 -0.41 -3.00 0.09
C ILE A 102 -1.41 -3.67 -0.83
N THR A 103 -2.67 -3.75 -0.39
CA THR A 103 -3.79 -4.36 -1.12
C THR A 103 -5.10 -3.65 -0.81
N ALA A 104 -6.16 -3.95 -1.58
CA ALA A 104 -7.50 -3.46 -1.27
C ALA A 104 -8.12 -4.10 -0.01
N GLU A 105 -7.61 -5.25 0.45
CA GLU A 105 -8.07 -5.87 1.71
C GLU A 105 -7.56 -5.12 2.94
N ASN A 106 -6.40 -4.47 2.79
CA ASN A 106 -5.71 -3.72 3.84
C ASN A 106 -6.05 -2.21 3.84
N ILE A 107 -6.87 -1.74 2.89
CA ILE A 107 -7.34 -0.35 2.85
C ILE A 107 -8.80 -0.32 3.26
N TYR A 108 -9.18 0.52 4.23
CA TYR A 108 -10.53 0.60 4.76
C TYR A 108 -11.13 1.98 4.52
N LEU A 109 -12.44 2.00 4.23
CA LEU A 109 -13.26 3.17 4.05
C LEU A 109 -14.37 3.16 5.12
N ASN A 110 -14.57 4.28 5.81
CA ASN A 110 -15.68 4.42 6.75
C ASN A 110 -16.97 4.80 5.98
N PRO A 111 -18.02 3.94 5.94
CA PRO A 111 -19.27 4.27 5.23
C PRO A 111 -19.99 5.51 5.80
N ALA A 112 -19.78 5.82 7.08
CA ALA A 112 -20.34 7.01 7.73
C ALA A 112 -19.57 8.30 7.43
N ASP A 113 -18.29 8.18 7.05
CA ASP A 113 -17.43 9.31 6.69
C ASP A 113 -16.37 8.88 5.67
N LEU A 114 -16.72 8.98 4.38
CA LEU A 114 -15.83 8.62 3.27
C LEU A 114 -14.61 9.54 3.12
N THR A 115 -14.40 10.52 4.01
CA THR A 115 -13.13 11.25 4.07
C THR A 115 -12.04 10.43 4.79
N GLN A 116 -12.46 9.48 5.64
CA GLN A 116 -11.58 8.57 6.39
C GLN A 116 -11.20 7.37 5.53
N VAL A 117 -9.92 7.28 5.20
CA VAL A 117 -9.30 6.11 4.57
C VAL A 117 -8.18 5.64 5.47
N THR A 118 -8.21 4.38 5.87
CA THR A 118 -7.25 3.79 6.81
C THR A 118 -6.46 2.68 6.14
N LEU A 119 -5.13 2.70 6.30
CA LEU A 119 -4.26 1.59 5.91
C LEU A 119 -4.05 0.69 7.14
N ALA A 120 -4.52 -0.54 7.11
CA ALA A 120 -4.44 -1.53 8.17
C ALA A 120 -3.71 -2.80 7.68
N GLY A 121 -3.62 -3.85 8.51
CA GLY A 121 -3.02 -5.11 8.07
C GLY A 121 -1.49 -5.10 8.08
N TYR A 122 -0.89 -4.62 9.17
CA TYR A 122 0.56 -4.51 9.32
C TYR A 122 1.25 -5.83 9.69
N GLY A 123 0.63 -6.97 9.35
CA GLY A 123 1.16 -8.30 9.62
C GLY A 123 2.49 -8.59 8.92
N PHE A 124 2.72 -7.96 7.77
CA PHE A 124 3.97 -8.05 7.00
C PHE A 124 4.92 -6.87 7.20
N ALA A 125 4.58 -5.94 8.09
CA ALA A 125 5.37 -4.73 8.29
C ALA A 125 6.81 -5.08 8.63
N PHE A 126 7.76 -4.41 7.99
CA PHE A 126 9.17 -4.72 8.15
C PHE A 126 9.98 -3.48 8.47
N ARG A 127 10.78 -3.57 9.52
CA ARG A 127 11.66 -2.47 9.94
C ARG A 127 12.89 -2.43 9.03
N TYR A 128 12.76 -1.76 7.89
CA TYR A 128 13.78 -1.71 6.84
C TYR A 128 14.96 -0.77 7.17
N CYS A 129 14.81 0.13 8.15
CA CYS A 129 15.84 1.12 8.48
C CYS A 129 16.11 1.24 9.99
N PRO A 130 16.38 0.13 10.72
CA PRO A 130 16.50 0.16 12.17
C PRO A 130 17.65 1.07 12.65
N GLY A 131 17.33 2.07 13.45
CA GLY A 131 18.32 3.05 13.93
C GLY A 131 18.86 3.94 12.81
N GLY A 132 18.04 4.21 11.78
CA GLY A 132 18.44 4.98 10.60
C GLY A 132 19.41 4.26 9.65
N LYS A 133 19.71 2.97 9.90
CA LYS A 133 20.57 2.16 9.02
C LYS A 133 19.71 1.30 8.09
N HIS A 134 19.72 1.63 6.80
CA HIS A 134 19.01 0.85 5.80
C HIS A 134 19.54 -0.59 5.76
N VAL A 135 18.64 -1.57 5.63
CA VAL A 135 19.03 -2.96 5.40
C VAL A 135 19.71 -3.09 4.04
N ALA A 136 20.74 -3.93 3.93
CA ALA A 136 21.41 -4.16 2.64
C ALA A 136 20.54 -5.06 1.75
N TRP A 137 20.60 -4.83 0.43
CA TRP A 137 19.97 -5.74 -0.53
C TRP A 137 20.64 -7.10 -0.47
N ARG A 138 19.86 -8.14 -0.12
CA ARG A 138 20.32 -9.53 -0.09
C ARG A 138 19.17 -10.45 -0.43
N GLU A 139 19.21 -11.02 -1.63
CA GLU A 139 18.30 -12.07 -2.08
C GLU A 139 18.36 -13.29 -1.15
N GLY A 140 17.21 -13.88 -0.85
CA GLY A 140 17.07 -15.00 0.08
C GLY A 140 17.39 -14.69 1.55
N SER A 141 17.52 -13.42 1.94
CA SER A 141 17.71 -13.03 3.35
C SER A 141 16.48 -13.24 4.23
N ARG A 142 15.32 -13.41 3.61
CA ARG A 142 14.01 -13.65 4.23
C ARG A 142 13.25 -14.72 3.46
N THR A 143 12.13 -15.17 4.03
CA THR A 143 11.18 -16.04 3.33
C THR A 143 10.68 -15.34 2.06
N PRO A 144 10.79 -15.97 0.88
CA PRO A 144 10.29 -15.41 -0.36
C PRO A 144 8.76 -15.46 -0.42
N HIS A 145 8.18 -14.58 -1.24
CA HIS A 145 6.74 -14.54 -1.53
C HIS A 145 5.86 -14.23 -0.31
N GLU A 146 6.43 -13.54 0.69
CA GLU A 146 5.69 -13.03 1.84
C GLU A 146 4.79 -11.86 1.42
N GLY A 147 3.47 -12.04 1.54
CA GLY A 147 2.44 -11.07 1.18
C GLY A 147 1.52 -11.60 0.08
N THR A 148 0.69 -10.73 -0.46
CA THR A 148 -0.25 -11.10 -1.54
C THR A 148 0.50 -11.21 -2.87
N VAL A 149 0.71 -12.44 -3.35
CA VAL A 149 1.49 -12.79 -4.56
C VAL A 149 1.18 -11.88 -5.76
N GLU A 150 -0.08 -11.52 -5.97
CA GLU A 150 -0.50 -10.64 -7.06
C GLU A 150 0.14 -9.24 -6.97
N PHE A 151 0.31 -8.69 -5.77
CA PHE A 151 0.68 -7.28 -5.54
C PHE A 151 2.08 -7.06 -4.93
N ILE A 152 2.70 -8.06 -4.32
CA ILE A 152 4.03 -7.87 -3.72
C ILE A 152 5.10 -7.53 -4.75
N SER A 153 6.16 -6.85 -4.31
CA SER A 153 7.27 -6.44 -5.15
C SER A 153 8.15 -7.61 -5.63
N VAL A 154 8.93 -7.38 -6.68
CA VAL A 154 10.01 -8.30 -7.09
C VAL A 154 10.98 -8.60 -5.94
N ASP A 155 11.34 -7.59 -5.13
CA ASP A 155 12.22 -7.79 -3.97
C ASP A 155 11.61 -8.78 -2.96
N SER A 156 10.30 -8.67 -2.70
CA SER A 156 9.58 -9.57 -1.78
C SER A 156 9.47 -10.99 -2.35
N HIS A 157 9.28 -11.13 -3.67
CA HIS A 157 9.34 -12.43 -4.33
C HIS A 157 10.72 -13.09 -4.20
N LYS A 158 11.80 -12.31 -4.24
CA LYS A 158 13.18 -12.81 -4.09
C LYS A 158 13.58 -13.11 -2.64
N GLY A 159 12.69 -12.91 -1.67
CA GLY A 159 13.03 -13.04 -0.26
C GLY A 159 14.06 -12.00 0.18
N THR A 160 14.14 -10.87 -0.50
CA THR A 160 14.88 -9.70 -0.01
C THR A 160 14.00 -8.98 1.01
N GLY A 161 14.59 -8.33 2.02
CA GLY A 161 13.83 -7.43 2.89
C GLY A 161 13.08 -6.38 2.06
N PRO A 162 11.75 -6.21 2.20
CA PRO A 162 11.05 -5.17 1.46
C PRO A 162 11.58 -3.80 1.89
N SER A 163 11.75 -2.89 0.94
CA SER A 163 12.15 -1.50 1.17
C SER A 163 11.05 -0.54 0.71
N ARG A 164 11.28 0.78 0.84
CA ARG A 164 10.30 1.81 0.47
C ARG A 164 9.77 1.65 -0.96
N ARG A 165 10.62 1.25 -1.91
CA ARG A 165 10.20 1.02 -3.30
C ARG A 165 9.26 -0.18 -3.43
N SER A 166 9.34 -1.16 -2.54
CA SER A 166 8.46 -2.34 -2.56
C SER A 166 7.01 -1.97 -2.29
N ASP A 167 6.76 -1.08 -1.33
CA ASP A 167 5.39 -0.59 -1.05
C ASP A 167 4.83 0.25 -2.19
N LEU A 168 5.68 1.09 -2.81
CA LEU A 168 5.29 1.94 -3.94
C LEU A 168 5.04 1.13 -5.23
N GLU A 169 5.85 0.11 -5.49
CA GLU A 169 5.64 -0.88 -6.55
C GLU A 169 4.29 -1.60 -6.35
N SER A 170 4.02 -2.04 -5.12
CA SER A 170 2.76 -2.72 -4.76
C SER A 170 1.54 -1.80 -4.95
N LEU A 171 1.64 -0.53 -4.55
CA LEU A 171 0.61 0.47 -4.80
C LEU A 171 0.40 0.70 -6.31
N GLY A 172 1.46 0.69 -7.11
CA GLY A 172 1.36 0.76 -8.57
C GLY A 172 0.58 -0.40 -9.18
N TYR A 173 0.83 -1.62 -8.72
CA TYR A 173 0.08 -2.81 -9.15
C TYR A 173 -1.39 -2.75 -8.69
N CYS A 174 -1.64 -2.29 -7.46
CA CYS A 174 -2.99 -2.03 -6.97
C CYS A 174 -3.74 -1.03 -7.87
N LEU A 175 -3.12 0.10 -8.21
CA LEU A 175 -3.73 1.12 -9.07
C LEU A 175 -4.05 0.58 -10.46
N LEU A 176 -3.16 -0.23 -11.05
CA LEU A 176 -3.44 -0.92 -12.31
C LEU A 176 -4.67 -1.81 -12.18
N LYS A 177 -4.72 -2.65 -11.14
CA LYS A 177 -5.86 -3.55 -10.90
C LYS A 177 -7.16 -2.77 -10.71
N TRP A 178 -7.16 -1.72 -9.89
CA TRP A 178 -8.37 -0.93 -9.62
C TRP A 178 -8.86 -0.13 -10.83
N LEU A 179 -7.97 0.36 -11.68
CA LEU A 179 -8.37 1.20 -12.83
C LEU A 179 -8.73 0.38 -14.06
N CYS A 180 -8.09 -0.77 -14.26
CA CYS A 180 -8.22 -1.52 -15.51
C CYS A 180 -8.68 -2.97 -15.34
N GLY A 181 -8.68 -3.49 -14.12
CA GLY A 181 -9.14 -4.84 -13.73
C GLY A 181 -8.11 -5.94 -13.96
N ILE A 182 -6.96 -5.62 -14.57
CA ILE A 182 -6.04 -6.59 -15.13
C ILE A 182 -4.62 -6.33 -14.61
N LEU A 183 -3.96 -7.39 -14.16
CA LEU A 183 -2.50 -7.50 -14.12
C LEU A 183 -2.10 -8.69 -15.00
N PRO A 184 -1.04 -8.60 -15.82
CA PRO A 184 -0.68 -9.65 -16.78
C PRO A 184 -0.51 -11.06 -16.18
N TRP A 185 -0.16 -11.14 -14.90
CA TRP A 185 0.09 -12.37 -14.16
C TRP A 185 -1.10 -12.84 -13.29
N SER A 186 -2.27 -12.18 -13.35
CA SER A 186 -3.41 -12.48 -12.45
C SER A 186 -3.94 -13.92 -12.58
N ASP A 187 -3.80 -14.52 -13.76
CA ASP A 187 -4.31 -15.87 -14.05
C ASP A 187 -3.26 -16.97 -13.81
N GLU A 188 -2.06 -16.61 -13.36
CA GLU A 188 -0.91 -17.53 -13.19
C GLU A 188 -0.31 -17.45 -11.79
N LEU A 189 -1.11 -17.07 -10.77
CA LEU A 189 -0.63 -16.88 -9.40
C LEU A 189 -0.10 -18.17 -8.76
N ASP A 190 -0.49 -19.34 -9.26
CA ASP A 190 0.05 -20.64 -8.87
C ASP A 190 1.46 -20.89 -9.45
N LYS A 191 1.78 -20.27 -10.59
CA LYS A 191 3.08 -20.36 -11.26
C LYS A 191 4.00 -19.23 -10.83
N ILE A 192 4.42 -19.26 -9.58
CA ILE A 192 5.21 -18.18 -8.95
C ILE A 192 6.41 -17.72 -9.80
N LYS A 193 7.16 -18.65 -10.40
CA LYS A 193 8.29 -18.30 -11.27
C LYS A 193 7.87 -17.42 -12.46
N ALA A 194 6.75 -17.73 -13.12
CA ALA A 194 6.22 -16.95 -14.23
C ALA A 194 5.75 -15.56 -13.76
N VAL A 195 5.15 -15.46 -12.57
CA VAL A 195 4.77 -14.16 -11.97
C VAL A 195 6.00 -13.27 -11.78
N VAL A 196 7.09 -13.83 -11.24
CA VAL A 196 8.34 -13.07 -11.00
C VAL A 196 8.95 -12.60 -12.32
N GLU A 197 9.09 -13.49 -13.31
CA GLU A 197 9.65 -13.16 -14.63
C GLU A 197 8.84 -12.05 -15.32
N GLN A 198 7.51 -12.09 -15.21
CA GLN A 198 6.65 -11.03 -15.72
C GLN A 198 6.88 -9.71 -14.98
N LYS A 199 6.85 -9.70 -13.65
CA LYS A 199 7.07 -8.48 -12.85
C LYS A 199 8.44 -7.85 -13.13
N GLU A 200 9.50 -8.65 -13.24
CA GLU A 200 10.84 -8.18 -13.62
C GLU A 200 10.87 -7.56 -15.02
N ARG A 201 10.25 -8.22 -16.00
CA ARG A 201 10.12 -7.69 -17.36
C ARG A 201 9.40 -6.35 -17.37
N TYR A 202 8.26 -6.27 -16.70
CA TYR A 202 7.40 -5.09 -16.72
C TYR A 202 7.90 -3.93 -15.86
N ARG A 203 8.72 -4.22 -14.84
CA ARG A 203 9.48 -3.20 -14.13
C ARG A 203 10.46 -2.48 -15.07
N ASN A 204 11.09 -3.20 -15.99
CA ASN A 204 12.02 -2.64 -16.98
C ASN A 204 11.32 -2.05 -18.22
N ASP A 205 10.05 -2.38 -18.45
CA ASP A 205 9.24 -1.89 -19.57
C ASP A 205 7.81 -1.53 -19.13
N VAL A 206 7.70 -0.42 -18.41
CA VAL A 206 6.42 0.13 -17.91
C VAL A 206 5.46 0.43 -19.07
N ARG A 207 5.98 0.81 -20.24
CA ARG A 207 5.16 1.09 -21.42
C ARG A 207 4.44 -0.18 -21.90
N CYS A 208 5.16 -1.30 -21.98
CA CYS A 208 4.56 -2.59 -22.36
C CYS A 208 3.52 -3.05 -21.32
N LEU A 209 3.81 -2.89 -20.01
CA LEU A 209 2.85 -3.20 -18.94
C LEU A 209 1.53 -2.44 -19.14
N LEU A 210 1.63 -1.12 -19.32
CA LEU A 210 0.46 -0.25 -19.49
C LEU A 210 -0.35 -0.60 -20.75
N GLN A 211 0.32 -0.90 -21.86
CA GLN A 211 -0.34 -1.32 -23.10
C GLN A 211 -1.12 -2.62 -22.93
N LEU A 212 -0.59 -3.60 -22.20
CA LEU A 212 -1.29 -4.86 -21.94
C LEU A 212 -2.49 -4.67 -21.00
N CYS A 213 -2.33 -3.87 -19.96
CA CYS A 213 -3.38 -3.59 -18.97
C CYS A 213 -4.55 -2.78 -19.58
N PHE A 214 -4.27 -1.73 -20.33
CA PHE A 214 -5.30 -0.83 -20.87
C PHE A 214 -5.77 -1.22 -22.28
N LYS A 215 -4.99 -1.99 -23.04
CA LYS A 215 -5.29 -2.36 -24.43
C LYS A 215 -5.52 -1.10 -25.28
N GLN A 216 -6.75 -0.88 -25.74
CA GLN A 216 -7.16 0.31 -26.51
C GLN A 216 -7.78 1.43 -25.64
N ARG A 217 -7.88 1.23 -24.32
CA ARG A 217 -8.40 2.25 -23.39
C ARG A 217 -7.36 3.33 -23.15
N SER A 218 -7.84 4.53 -22.81
CA SER A 218 -6.97 5.63 -22.40
C SER A 218 -6.19 5.24 -21.14
N ILE A 219 -4.88 5.51 -21.14
CA ILE A 219 -4.00 5.33 -19.99
C ILE A 219 -3.92 6.67 -19.25
N PRO A 220 -4.21 6.73 -17.95
CA PRO A 220 -4.03 7.97 -17.20
C PRO A 220 -2.55 8.37 -17.13
N ASP A 221 -2.20 9.58 -17.59
CA ASP A 221 -0.81 10.07 -17.57
C ASP A 221 -0.21 10.04 -16.16
N ALA A 222 -1.01 10.35 -15.14
CA ALA A 222 -0.61 10.29 -13.74
C ALA A 222 -0.16 8.87 -13.33
N LEU A 223 -0.89 7.83 -13.75
CA LEU A 223 -0.53 6.44 -13.47
C LEU A 223 0.76 6.05 -14.19
N LYS A 224 0.89 6.46 -15.46
CA LYS A 224 2.09 6.20 -16.25
C LYS A 224 3.32 6.80 -15.59
N SER A 225 3.28 8.09 -15.27
CA SER A 225 4.40 8.79 -14.62
C SER A 225 4.70 8.22 -13.23
N TYR A 226 3.68 7.78 -12.49
CA TYR A 226 3.88 7.13 -11.20
C TYR A 226 4.67 5.84 -11.35
N LEU A 227 4.24 4.95 -12.25
CA LEU A 227 4.93 3.67 -12.50
C LEU A 227 6.35 3.87 -13.02
N GLU A 228 6.56 4.81 -13.96
CA GLU A 228 7.90 5.13 -14.47
C GLU A 228 8.85 5.58 -13.35
N GLN A 229 8.36 6.41 -12.40
CA GLN A 229 9.17 6.85 -11.27
C GLN A 229 9.43 5.75 -10.25
N VAL A 230 8.41 5.00 -9.82
CA VAL A 230 8.58 4.02 -8.73
C VAL A 230 9.36 2.78 -9.17
N MET A 231 9.23 2.37 -10.44
CA MET A 231 9.96 1.20 -10.96
C MET A 231 11.46 1.47 -11.14
N ALA A 232 11.82 2.76 -11.32
CA ALA A 232 13.20 3.23 -11.45
C ALA A 232 13.92 3.43 -10.11
N LEU A 233 13.21 3.39 -8.97
CA LEU A 233 13.81 3.60 -7.65
C LEU A 233 14.88 2.55 -7.32
N GLU A 234 16.01 3.02 -6.82
CA GLU A 234 17.03 2.17 -6.23
C GLU A 234 16.58 1.59 -4.88
N TYR A 235 17.18 0.47 -4.48
CA TYR A 235 16.69 -0.28 -3.31
C TYR A 235 16.73 0.54 -2.01
N GLU A 236 17.79 1.33 -1.81
CA GLU A 236 17.99 2.17 -0.64
C GLU A 236 17.52 3.61 -0.83
N GLU A 237 16.95 3.95 -1.99
CA GLU A 237 16.56 5.31 -2.32
C GLU A 237 15.43 5.81 -1.42
N LYS A 238 15.46 7.11 -1.07
CA LYS A 238 14.33 7.79 -0.43
C LYS A 238 13.42 8.36 -1.53
N PRO A 239 12.18 7.87 -1.67
CA PRO A 239 11.25 8.38 -2.66
C PRO A 239 10.90 9.85 -2.42
N ASP A 240 10.68 10.62 -3.49
CA ASP A 240 10.08 11.95 -3.43
C ASP A 240 8.55 11.84 -3.33
N TYR A 241 8.04 11.65 -2.10
CA TYR A 241 6.59 11.53 -1.87
C TYR A 241 5.80 12.76 -2.29
N VAL A 242 6.41 13.96 -2.23
CA VAL A 242 5.75 15.19 -2.67
C VAL A 242 5.51 15.14 -4.17
N ALA A 243 6.54 14.78 -4.96
CA ALA A 243 6.40 14.60 -6.40
C ALA A 243 5.37 13.51 -6.74
N LEU A 244 5.44 12.35 -6.07
CA LEU A 244 4.50 11.24 -6.30
C LEU A 244 3.05 11.64 -6.02
N ARG A 245 2.78 12.39 -4.94
CA ARG A 245 1.43 12.91 -4.66
C ARG A 245 0.95 13.90 -5.72
N GLN A 246 1.84 14.78 -6.20
CA GLN A 246 1.48 15.78 -7.21
C GLN A 246 1.06 15.14 -8.55
N LEU A 247 1.55 13.94 -8.88
CA LEU A 247 1.11 13.20 -10.07
C LEU A 247 -0.41 12.98 -10.06
N PHE A 248 -0.97 12.64 -8.90
CA PHE A 248 -2.40 12.41 -8.70
C PHE A 248 -3.16 13.69 -8.28
N GLY A 249 -2.50 14.63 -7.60
CA GLY A 249 -3.11 15.87 -7.14
C GLY A 249 -3.52 16.80 -8.28
N LYS A 250 -2.64 17.01 -9.26
CA LYS A 250 -2.91 17.86 -10.43
C LYS A 250 -4.14 17.44 -11.25
N PRO A 251 -4.36 16.15 -11.59
CA PRO A 251 -5.59 15.73 -12.26
C PRO A 251 -6.82 15.85 -11.34
N LEU A 252 -6.71 15.62 -10.03
CA LEU A 252 -7.82 15.84 -9.10
C LEU A 252 -8.27 17.32 -9.06
N GLU A 253 -7.32 18.26 -9.05
CA GLU A 253 -7.61 19.70 -9.14
C GLU A 253 -8.37 20.04 -10.43
N LYS A 254 -7.95 19.47 -11.57
CA LYS A 254 -8.66 19.62 -12.86
C LYS A 254 -10.09 19.04 -12.79
N MET A 255 -10.30 17.99 -12.01
CA MET A 255 -11.61 17.39 -11.72
C MET A 255 -12.40 18.17 -10.64
N LYS A 256 -11.87 19.31 -10.16
CA LYS A 256 -12.44 20.11 -9.06
C LYS A 256 -12.65 19.27 -7.79
N ALA A 257 -11.68 18.44 -7.45
CA ALA A 257 -11.70 17.57 -6.28
C ALA A 257 -10.41 17.70 -5.48
N SER A 258 -10.52 17.56 -4.17
CA SER A 258 -9.38 17.36 -3.28
C SER A 258 -9.14 15.88 -3.05
N ALA A 259 -7.86 15.55 -2.82
CA ALA A 259 -7.46 14.26 -2.30
C ALA A 259 -8.10 13.94 -0.95
N TYR A 260 -8.58 14.93 -0.20
CA TYR A 260 -9.15 14.76 1.14
C TYR A 260 -10.68 14.94 1.21
N ASP A 261 -11.33 15.22 0.08
CA ASP A 261 -12.80 15.14 -0.01
C ASP A 261 -13.29 13.70 0.16
N SER A 262 -14.58 13.49 0.42
CA SER A 262 -15.19 12.17 0.40
C SER A 262 -14.78 11.38 -0.85
N VAL A 263 -14.31 10.14 -0.65
CA VAL A 263 -13.86 9.28 -1.74
C VAL A 263 -15.04 9.02 -2.70
N ASP A 264 -14.79 9.16 -4.00
CA ASP A 264 -15.81 9.07 -5.07
C ASP A 264 -16.24 7.62 -5.40
N VAL A 265 -16.63 6.87 -4.38
CA VAL A 265 -17.14 5.50 -4.45
C VAL A 265 -18.60 5.43 -4.03
N ARG A 266 -19.32 4.39 -4.47
CA ARG A 266 -20.62 4.03 -3.92
C ARG A 266 -20.40 2.95 -2.87
N VAL A 267 -20.66 3.28 -1.61
CA VAL A 267 -20.62 2.31 -0.52
C VAL A 267 -22.06 2.04 -0.11
N VAL A 268 -22.49 0.78 -0.21
CA VAL A 268 -23.75 0.35 0.40
C VAL A 268 -23.50 0.19 1.90
N PRO A 269 -24.38 0.71 2.78
CA PRO A 269 -24.27 0.55 4.23
C PRO A 269 -24.14 -0.91 4.66
#